data_AF-A0A2E7E282-F1
#
_entry.id   AF-A0A2E7E282-F1
#
_cell.length_a   1.000
_cell.length_b   1.000
_cell.length_c   1.000
_cell.angle_alpha   90.00
_cell.angle_beta   90.00
_cell.angle_gamma   90.00
#
_symmetry.space_group_name_H-M   'P 1'
#
loop_
_entity.id
_entity.type
_entity.pdbx_description
1 polymer ?
#
loop_
_entity_poly.entity_id
_entity_poly.type
_entity_poly.pdbx_seq_one_letter_code
_entity_poly.pdbx_strand_id
1 'polypeptide(L)'
;MTQLTGGIVLFGLIAQCYNLYMASYPTHASVAALTCSLAALGSYYLYFKYHHQYPYESFTTHYLLSTLMLFISWRISASIGMVGVTPLMCIASILTLFNYILCARNDLKEQRLPHVNTLIHNTKLEWQLLFIRMVIGFIFIQHFTEKLFAGPEAQQVMLQGFEQLGFTRPQQWLYIAGLIELAGCFSIGCGFLTRLGAIGVTLY
;
A
#
# COMPACT_ATOMS: atom_id res chain seq x y z
N MET A 1 -14.86 -19.42 -5.95
CA MET A 1 -13.91 -18.47 -6.61
C MET A 1 -13.31 -17.46 -5.65
N THR A 2 -13.99 -17.01 -4.60
CA THR A 2 -13.42 -16.19 -3.50
C THR A 2 -12.16 -16.78 -2.85
N GLN A 3 -12.05 -18.12 -2.77
CA GLN A 3 -10.84 -18.80 -2.30
C GLN A 3 -9.64 -18.67 -3.26
N LEU A 4 -9.90 -18.57 -4.57
CA LEU A 4 -8.84 -18.45 -5.58
C LEU A 4 -8.27 -17.02 -5.61
N THR A 5 -9.12 -16.00 -5.53
CA THR A 5 -8.69 -14.60 -5.40
C THR A 5 -7.98 -14.35 -4.08
N GLY A 6 -8.51 -14.88 -2.97
CA GLY A 6 -7.81 -14.84 -1.68
C GLY A 6 -6.44 -15.52 -1.73
N GLY A 7 -6.33 -16.66 -2.41
CA GLY A 7 -5.07 -17.37 -2.63
C GLY A 7 -4.04 -16.58 -3.44
N ILE A 8 -4.48 -15.89 -4.50
CA ILE A 8 -3.59 -15.05 -5.33
C ILE A 8 -3.12 -13.81 -4.56
N VAL A 9 -4.01 -13.18 -3.79
CA VAL A 9 -3.66 -12.03 -2.94
C VAL A 9 -2.69 -12.46 -1.83
N LEU A 10 -2.95 -13.59 -1.18
CA LEU A 10 -2.07 -14.14 -0.15
C LEU A 10 -0.71 -14.53 -0.73
N PHE A 11 -0.68 -15.15 -1.92
CA PHE A 11 0.56 -15.47 -2.61
C PHE A 11 1.33 -14.20 -3.01
N GLY A 12 0.63 -13.17 -3.50
CA GLY A 12 1.20 -11.86 -3.78
C GLY A 12 1.78 -11.20 -2.53
N LEU A 13 1.08 -11.25 -1.40
CA LEU A 13 1.54 -10.79 -0.08
C LEU A 13 2.77 -11.55 0.39
N ILE A 14 2.77 -12.88 0.32
CA ILE A 14 3.90 -13.73 0.74
C ILE A 14 5.11 -13.46 -0.16
N ALA A 15 4.92 -13.39 -1.47
CA ALA A 15 5.96 -13.01 -2.42
C ALA A 15 6.50 -11.60 -2.10
N GLN A 16 5.62 -10.65 -1.78
CA GLN A 16 6.02 -9.29 -1.40
C GLN A 16 6.76 -9.23 -0.06
N CYS A 17 6.34 -9.98 0.96
CA CYS A 17 7.08 -10.09 2.22
C CYS A 17 8.46 -10.72 2.01
N TYR A 18 8.54 -11.76 1.18
CA TYR A 18 9.81 -12.38 0.79
C TYR A 18 10.71 -11.39 0.04
N ASN A 19 10.13 -10.60 -0.86
CA ASN A 19 10.84 -9.55 -1.58
C ASN A 19 11.31 -8.41 -0.68
N LEU A 20 10.50 -7.99 0.28
CA LEU A 20 10.87 -7.02 1.32
C LEU A 20 12.07 -7.51 2.14
N TYR A 21 12.09 -8.81 2.48
CA TYR A 21 13.23 -9.45 3.13
C TYR A 21 14.47 -9.48 2.22
N MET A 22 14.30 -9.80 0.94
CA MET A 22 15.40 -9.83 -0.04
C MET A 22 15.91 -8.43 -0.38
N ALA A 23 15.09 -7.38 -0.29
CA ALA A 23 15.47 -5.99 -0.50
C ALA A 23 16.42 -5.44 0.57
N SER A 24 16.51 -6.10 1.73
CA SER A 24 17.56 -5.84 2.72
C SER A 24 18.96 -6.24 2.22
N TYR A 25 19.05 -6.97 1.10
CA TYR A 25 20.31 -7.31 0.44
C TYR A 25 20.46 -6.53 -0.88
N PRO A 26 21.52 -5.71 -1.05
CA PRO A 26 21.67 -4.82 -2.21
C PRO A 26 21.72 -5.55 -3.55
N THR A 27 22.14 -6.82 -3.58
CA THR A 27 22.15 -7.66 -4.79
C THR A 27 20.78 -8.16 -5.23
N HIS A 28 19.76 -8.13 -4.36
CA HIS A 28 18.44 -8.72 -4.63
C HIS A 28 17.28 -7.72 -4.61
N ALA A 29 17.52 -6.47 -4.22
CA ALA A 29 16.51 -5.43 -4.18
C ALA A 29 15.84 -5.16 -5.55
N SER A 30 16.59 -5.32 -6.65
CA SER A 30 16.05 -5.14 -8.00
C SER A 30 15.03 -6.21 -8.39
N VAL A 31 15.30 -7.46 -8.02
CA VAL A 31 14.41 -8.61 -8.26
C VAL A 31 13.17 -8.50 -7.38
N ALA A 32 13.35 -8.10 -6.13
CA ALA A 32 12.27 -7.86 -5.18
C ALA A 32 11.30 -6.78 -5.67
N ALA A 33 11.83 -5.62 -6.12
CA ALA A 33 11.02 -4.56 -6.68
C ALA A 33 10.23 -5.05 -7.91
N LEU A 34 10.89 -5.71 -8.87
CA LEU A 34 10.27 -6.21 -10.09
C LEU A 34 9.14 -7.21 -9.83
N THR A 35 9.35 -8.14 -8.89
CA THR A 35 8.35 -9.17 -8.57
C THR A 35 7.18 -8.59 -7.78
N CYS A 36 7.40 -7.62 -6.88
CA CYS A 36 6.31 -6.86 -6.26
C CYS A 36 5.49 -6.08 -7.30
N SER A 37 6.17 -5.49 -8.29
CA SER A 37 5.54 -4.79 -9.41
C SER A 37 4.67 -5.71 -10.26
N LEU A 38 5.18 -6.89 -10.63
CA LEU A 38 4.45 -7.87 -11.43
C LEU A 38 3.27 -8.45 -10.65
N ALA A 39 3.41 -8.67 -9.34
CA ALA A 39 2.31 -9.09 -8.48
C ALA A 39 1.23 -8.01 -8.37
N ALA A 40 1.62 -6.73 -8.22
CA ALA A 40 0.69 -5.60 -8.19
C ALA A 40 -0.07 -5.48 -9.53
N LEU A 41 0.65 -5.50 -10.65
CA LEU A 41 0.05 -5.47 -12.00
C LEU A 41 -0.84 -6.69 -12.27
N GLY A 42 -0.43 -7.87 -11.84
CA GLY A 42 -1.21 -9.10 -11.95
C GLY A 42 -2.50 -9.02 -11.13
N SER A 43 -2.43 -8.54 -9.89
CA SER A 43 -3.60 -8.33 -9.03
C SER A 43 -4.56 -7.29 -9.63
N TYR A 44 -4.01 -6.22 -10.22
CA TYR A 44 -4.77 -5.17 -10.91
C TYR A 44 -5.45 -5.69 -12.18
N TYR A 45 -4.74 -6.47 -13.00
CA TYR A 45 -5.28 -7.08 -14.21
C TYR A 45 -6.42 -8.06 -13.89
N LEU A 46 -6.22 -8.92 -12.90
CA LEU A 46 -7.24 -9.84 -12.43
C LEU A 46 -8.45 -9.08 -11.90
N TYR A 47 -8.22 -8.01 -11.14
CA TYR A 47 -9.29 -7.15 -10.68
C TYR A 47 -10.10 -6.58 -11.85
N PHE A 48 -9.47 -5.96 -12.85
CA PHE A 48 -10.17 -5.38 -13.99
C PHE A 48 -10.97 -6.43 -14.78
N LYS A 49 -10.38 -7.59 -15.02
CA LYS A 49 -11.02 -8.68 -15.77
C LYS A 49 -12.27 -9.23 -15.06
N TYR A 50 -12.25 -9.28 -13.73
CA TYR A 50 -13.30 -9.91 -12.95
C TYR A 50 -14.18 -8.91 -12.18
N HIS A 51 -14.01 -7.61 -12.39
CA HIS A 51 -14.76 -6.57 -11.68
C HIS A 51 -16.27 -6.74 -11.82
N HIS A 52 -16.76 -7.16 -12.99
CA HIS A 52 -18.19 -7.39 -13.23
C HIS A 52 -18.77 -8.63 -12.53
N GLN A 53 -17.95 -9.52 -11.97
CA GLN A 53 -18.39 -10.81 -11.42
C GLN A 53 -18.32 -10.88 -9.89
N TYR A 54 -17.71 -9.91 -9.20
CA TYR A 54 -17.50 -9.97 -7.75
C TYR A 54 -18.34 -8.94 -6.96
N PRO A 55 -18.83 -9.32 -5.76
CA PRO A 55 -19.51 -8.39 -4.85
C PRO A 55 -18.55 -7.31 -4.33
N TYR A 56 -19.03 -6.07 -4.22
CA TYR A 56 -18.23 -4.87 -4.02
C TYR A 56 -17.61 -4.78 -2.60
N GLU A 57 -18.08 -5.55 -1.62
CA GLU A 57 -17.40 -5.64 -0.32
C GLU A 57 -15.95 -6.13 -0.46
N SER A 58 -15.70 -7.00 -1.45
CA SER A 58 -14.34 -7.44 -1.77
C SER A 58 -13.53 -6.36 -2.49
N PHE A 59 -14.16 -5.44 -3.22
CA PHE A 59 -13.46 -4.43 -4.02
C PHE A 59 -12.56 -3.55 -3.16
N THR A 60 -13.11 -2.96 -2.09
CA THR A 60 -12.42 -1.97 -1.26
C THR A 60 -11.11 -2.51 -0.69
N THR A 61 -11.14 -3.72 -0.11
CA THR A 61 -9.96 -4.34 0.49
C THR A 61 -8.91 -4.72 -0.55
N HIS A 62 -9.32 -5.30 -1.69
CA HIS A 62 -8.40 -5.70 -2.76
C HIS A 62 -7.76 -4.47 -3.43
N TYR A 63 -8.54 -3.42 -3.63
CA TYR A 63 -8.06 -2.16 -4.20
C TYR A 63 -7.07 -1.49 -3.25
N LEU A 64 -7.39 -1.37 -1.96
CA LEU A 64 -6.48 -0.79 -0.96
C LEU A 64 -5.17 -1.55 -0.86
N LEU A 65 -5.24 -2.88 -0.80
CA LEU A 65 -4.05 -3.71 -0.64
C LEU A 65 -3.16 -3.68 -1.90
N SER A 66 -3.75 -3.79 -3.10
CA SER A 66 -2.98 -3.72 -4.34
C SER A 66 -2.33 -2.35 -4.53
N THR A 67 -3.06 -1.28 -4.23
CA THR A 67 -2.57 0.10 -4.30
C THR A 67 -1.47 0.35 -3.26
N LEU A 68 -1.63 -0.11 -2.02
CA LEU A 68 -0.62 -0.05 -0.97
C LEU A 68 0.70 -0.67 -1.45
N MET A 69 0.63 -1.90 -1.97
CA MET A 69 1.81 -2.63 -2.41
C MET A 69 2.51 -1.97 -3.60
N LEU A 70 1.73 -1.38 -4.50
CA LEU A 70 2.26 -0.61 -5.61
C LEU A 70 3.03 0.64 -5.12
N PHE A 71 2.46 1.40 -4.18
CA PHE A 71 3.13 2.57 -3.61
C PHE A 71 4.39 2.19 -2.81
N ILE A 72 4.36 1.10 -2.04
CA ILE A 72 5.55 0.58 -1.34
C ILE A 72 6.65 0.24 -2.36
N SER A 73 6.29 -0.49 -3.42
CA SER A 73 7.24 -0.89 -4.46
C SER A 73 7.85 0.33 -5.16
N TRP A 74 7.01 1.33 -5.48
CA TRP A 74 7.45 2.59 -6.07
C TRP A 74 8.42 3.35 -5.16
N ARG A 75 8.11 3.47 -3.86
CA ARG A 75 8.96 4.21 -2.92
C ARG A 75 10.28 3.50 -2.67
N ILE A 76 10.28 2.18 -2.48
CA ILE A 76 11.51 1.39 -2.34
C ILE A 76 12.37 1.51 -3.60
N SER A 77 11.78 1.38 -4.80
CA SER A 77 12.54 1.49 -6.06
C SER A 77 13.16 2.88 -6.22
N ALA A 78 12.44 3.93 -5.81
CA ALA A 78 12.93 5.30 -5.83
C ALA A 78 14.08 5.50 -4.84
N SER A 79 13.95 5.02 -3.60
CA SER A 79 14.99 5.13 -2.57
C SER A 79 16.28 4.40 -2.92
N ILE A 80 16.18 3.29 -3.65
CA ILE A 80 17.35 2.51 -4.11
C ILE A 80 17.95 3.07 -5.42
N GLY A 81 17.31 4.07 -6.04
CA GLY A 81 17.81 4.69 -7.26
C GLY A 81 17.58 3.85 -8.53
N MET A 82 16.54 3.00 -8.55
CA MET A 82 16.22 2.16 -9.72
C MET A 82 15.59 2.98 -10.84
N VAL A 83 16.41 3.60 -11.70
CA VAL A 83 15.98 4.53 -12.76
C VAL A 83 14.99 3.92 -13.76
N GLY A 84 15.10 2.63 -14.09
CA GLY A 84 14.21 1.98 -15.05
C GLY A 84 12.84 1.58 -14.47
N VAL A 85 12.80 1.14 -13.20
CA VAL A 85 11.58 0.59 -12.56
C VAL A 85 10.72 1.70 -11.97
N THR A 86 11.35 2.71 -11.37
CA THR A 86 10.65 3.81 -10.69
C THR A 86 9.64 4.56 -11.56
N PRO A 87 9.95 5.00 -12.81
CA PRO A 87 8.97 5.68 -13.65
C PRO A 87 7.81 4.76 -14.06
N LEU A 88 8.07 3.47 -14.30
CA LEU A 88 7.01 2.50 -14.58
C LEU A 88 6.05 2.35 -13.40
N MET A 89 6.58 2.30 -12.17
CA MET A 89 5.76 2.23 -10.96
C MET A 89 4.99 3.53 -10.69
N CYS A 90 5.58 4.68 -11.00
CA CYS A 90 4.91 5.97 -10.94
C CYS A 90 3.71 6.01 -11.90
N ILE A 91 3.91 5.61 -13.16
CA ILE A 91 2.84 5.52 -14.16
C ILE A 91 1.73 4.57 -13.68
N ALA A 92 2.10 3.37 -13.22
CA ALA A 92 1.13 2.41 -12.69
C ALA A 92 0.35 2.97 -11.49
N SER A 93 1.00 3.72 -10.60
CA SER A 93 0.35 4.36 -9.44
C SER A 93 -0.65 5.41 -9.88
N ILE A 94 -0.29 6.26 -10.85
CA ILE A 94 -1.20 7.26 -11.44
C ILE A 94 -2.41 6.59 -12.09
N LEU A 95 -2.18 5.53 -12.89
CA LEU A 95 -3.26 4.77 -13.51
C LEU A 95 -4.20 4.13 -12.48
N THR A 96 -3.65 3.63 -11.37
CA THR A 96 -4.43 3.04 -10.28
C THR A 96 -5.30 4.09 -9.58
N LEU A 97 -4.78 5.29 -9.34
CA LEU A 97 -5.56 6.41 -8.80
C LEU A 97 -6.65 6.89 -9.78
N PHE A 98 -6.34 6.94 -11.08
CA PHE A 98 -7.33 7.26 -12.09
C PHE A 98 -8.45 6.22 -12.15
N ASN A 99 -8.11 4.94 -12.03
CA ASN A 99 -9.08 3.86 -11.97
C ASN A 99 -10.04 4.00 -10.78
N TYR A 100 -9.54 4.41 -9.61
CA TYR A 100 -10.40 4.73 -8.47
C TYR A 100 -11.44 5.81 -8.82
N ILE A 101 -11.03 6.89 -9.49
CA ILE A 101 -11.95 7.95 -9.90
C ILE A 101 -13.00 7.41 -10.88
N LEU A 102 -12.59 6.59 -11.85
CA LEU A 102 -13.51 5.99 -12.82
C LEU A 102 -14.52 5.05 -12.17
N CYS A 103 -14.05 4.13 -11.32
CA CYS A 103 -14.91 3.22 -10.57
C CYS A 103 -15.90 4.00 -9.70
N ALA A 104 -15.43 4.98 -8.91
CA ALA A 104 -16.31 5.80 -8.08
C ALA A 104 -17.35 6.57 -8.91
N ARG A 105 -16.95 7.15 -10.05
CA ARG A 105 -17.89 7.89 -10.91
C ARG A 105 -18.93 6.99 -11.55
N ASN A 106 -18.54 5.80 -12.01
CA ASN A 106 -19.47 4.85 -12.62
C ASN A 106 -20.44 4.29 -11.58
N ASP A 107 -19.94 3.92 -10.41
CA ASP A 107 -20.74 3.41 -9.29
C ASP A 107 -21.79 4.44 -8.84
N LEU A 108 -21.38 5.70 -8.66
CA LEU A 108 -22.29 6.80 -8.29
C LEU A 108 -23.27 7.20 -9.41
N LYS A 109 -22.98 6.87 -10.67
CA LYS A 109 -23.92 7.07 -11.78
C LYS A 109 -24.96 5.96 -11.82
N GLU A 110 -24.54 4.71 -11.66
CA GLU A 110 -25.43 3.54 -11.64
C GLU A 110 -26.43 3.60 -10.49
N GLN A 111 -26.00 4.07 -9.31
CA GLN A 111 -26.89 4.30 -8.16
C GLN A 111 -28.06 5.26 -8.42
N ARG A 112 -28.01 6.08 -9.48
CA ARG A 112 -29.12 6.99 -9.82
C ARG A 112 -30.25 6.29 -10.56
N LEU A 113 -30.03 5.06 -11.02
CA LEU A 113 -31.03 4.31 -11.78
C LEU A 113 -32.05 3.67 -10.81
N PRO A 114 -33.37 3.78 -11.09
CA PRO A 114 -34.44 3.41 -10.16
C PRO A 114 -34.59 1.90 -9.84
N HIS A 115 -33.77 1.05 -10.45
CA HIS A 115 -33.85 -0.42 -10.31
C HIS A 115 -32.54 -1.07 -9.86
N VAL A 116 -31.57 -0.27 -9.43
CA VAL A 116 -30.26 -0.77 -9.02
C VAL A 116 -30.28 -1.21 -7.57
N ASN A 117 -29.83 -2.44 -7.34
CA ASN A 117 -29.83 -3.08 -6.02
C ASN A 117 -28.72 -2.45 -5.17
N THR A 118 -29.10 -1.56 -4.23
CA THR A 118 -28.15 -0.77 -3.43
C THR A 118 -27.19 -1.61 -2.57
N LEU A 119 -27.57 -2.85 -2.25
CA LEU A 119 -26.73 -3.82 -1.54
C LEU A 119 -25.42 -4.16 -2.26
N ILE A 120 -25.37 -3.93 -3.57
CA ILE A 120 -24.22 -4.28 -4.38
C ILE A 120 -23.25 -3.10 -4.49
N HIS A 121 -23.67 -1.85 -4.33
CA HIS A 121 -22.84 -0.68 -4.64
C HIS A 121 -22.27 0.01 -3.39
N ASN A 122 -21.08 0.62 -3.52
CA ASN A 122 -20.49 1.39 -2.43
C ASN A 122 -21.19 2.76 -2.33
N THR A 123 -21.74 3.06 -1.17
CA THR A 123 -22.31 4.38 -0.87
C THR A 123 -21.29 5.51 -1.09
N LYS A 124 -21.80 6.73 -1.29
CA LYS A 124 -20.94 7.94 -1.39
C LYS A 124 -19.99 8.07 -0.20
N LEU A 125 -20.45 7.71 1.00
CA LEU A 125 -19.65 7.77 2.22
C LEU A 125 -18.50 6.75 2.18
N GLU A 126 -18.74 5.53 1.69
CA GLU A 126 -17.71 4.49 1.58
C GLU A 126 -16.61 4.89 0.60
N TRP A 127 -16.95 5.50 -0.54
CA TRP A 127 -15.96 6.08 -1.45
C TRP A 127 -15.14 7.19 -0.79
N GLN A 128 -15.78 8.09 -0.03
CA GLN A 128 -15.07 9.14 0.72
C GLN A 128 -14.13 8.55 1.77
N LEU A 129 -14.57 7.52 2.51
CA LEU A 129 -13.75 6.83 3.49
C LEU A 129 -12.57 6.12 2.82
N LEU A 130 -12.79 5.48 1.66
CA LEU A 130 -11.73 4.87 0.87
C LEU A 130 -10.66 5.91 0.44
N PHE A 131 -11.10 7.08 -0.01
CA PHE A 131 -10.18 8.19 -0.32
C PHE A 131 -9.37 8.63 0.91
N ILE A 132 -10.05 8.86 2.04
CA ILE A 132 -9.40 9.27 3.29
C ILE A 132 -8.36 8.24 3.72
N ARG A 133 -8.69 6.94 3.63
CA ARG A 133 -7.75 5.85 3.94
C ARG A 133 -6.51 5.86 3.05
N MET A 134 -6.67 6.10 1.74
CA MET A 134 -5.53 6.24 0.86
C MET A 134 -4.68 7.45 1.23
N VAL A 135 -5.28 8.62 1.43
CA VAL A 135 -4.52 9.85 1.70
C VAL A 135 -3.81 9.79 3.05
N ILE A 136 -4.54 9.47 4.12
CA ILE A 136 -3.99 9.45 5.49
C ILE A 136 -3.15 8.20 5.72
N GLY A 137 -3.60 7.03 5.28
CA GLY A 137 -2.88 5.79 5.50
C GLY A 137 -1.60 5.70 4.68
N PHE A 138 -1.58 6.19 3.45
CA PHE A 138 -0.41 6.04 2.58
C PHE A 138 0.66 7.11 2.81
N ILE A 139 0.39 8.16 3.61
CA ILE A 139 1.46 9.09 4.03
C ILE A 139 2.58 8.36 4.78
N PHE A 140 2.22 7.32 5.54
CA PHE A 140 3.17 6.50 6.29
C PHE A 140 4.11 5.70 5.39
N ILE A 141 3.74 5.45 4.13
CA ILE A 141 4.59 4.68 3.19
C ILE A 141 5.95 5.34 3.05
N GLN A 142 6.00 6.66 2.85
CA GLN A 142 7.26 7.37 2.79
C GLN A 142 8.09 7.15 4.05
N HIS A 143 7.49 7.37 5.22
CA HIS A 143 8.21 7.37 6.48
C HIS A 143 8.80 6.00 6.84
N PHE A 144 8.01 4.92 6.72
CA PHE A 144 8.55 3.60 7.04
C PHE A 144 9.51 3.10 5.97
N THR A 145 9.29 3.43 4.69
CA THR A 145 10.18 2.95 3.62
C THR A 145 11.56 3.58 3.71
N GLU A 146 11.64 4.86 4.11
CA GLU A 146 12.91 5.51 4.40
C GLU A 146 13.63 4.81 5.57
N LYS A 147 12.93 4.59 6.70
CA LYS A 147 13.53 3.97 7.91
C LYS A 147 13.98 2.53 7.68
N LEU A 148 13.16 1.73 7.00
CA LEU A 148 13.37 0.29 6.88
C LEU A 148 14.15 -0.12 5.63
N PHE A 149 14.04 0.64 4.52
CA PHE A 149 14.46 0.16 3.20
C PHE A 149 15.32 1.14 2.37
N ALA A 150 15.52 2.39 2.79
CA ALA A 150 16.29 3.36 1.98
C ALA A 150 17.82 3.19 2.02
N GLY A 151 18.32 2.17 2.72
CA GLY A 151 19.74 1.82 2.75
C GLY A 151 20.56 2.64 3.75
N PRO A 152 21.89 2.36 3.84
CA PRO A 152 22.73 2.85 4.94
C PRO A 152 22.87 4.37 5.01
N GLU A 153 22.98 5.04 3.85
CA GLU A 153 23.20 6.49 3.79
C GLU A 153 21.99 7.26 4.35
N ALA A 154 20.79 6.94 3.88
CA ALA A 154 19.55 7.52 4.40
C ALA A 154 19.35 7.19 5.89
N GLN A 155 19.65 5.96 6.29
CA GLN A 155 19.58 5.54 7.69
C GLN A 155 20.54 6.34 8.58
N GLN A 156 21.77 6.62 8.13
CA GLN A 156 22.74 7.38 8.90
C GLN A 156 22.26 8.80 9.23
N VAL A 157 21.61 9.47 8.28
CA VAL A 157 21.02 10.80 8.51
C VAL A 157 19.95 10.74 9.61
N MET A 158 19.09 9.72 9.59
CA MET A 158 18.06 9.55 10.62
C MET A 158 18.66 9.17 11.99
N LEU A 159 19.69 8.32 12.01
CA LEU A 159 20.41 7.96 13.24
C LEU A 159 20.99 9.19 13.93
N GLN A 160 21.60 10.10 13.17
CA GLN A 160 22.09 11.39 13.71
C GLN A 160 20.96 12.21 14.34
N GLY A 161 19.77 12.20 13.74
CA GLY A 161 18.58 12.83 14.33
C GLY A 161 18.18 12.20 15.68
N PHE A 162 18.15 10.87 15.77
CA PHE A 162 17.88 10.17 17.03
C PHE A 162 18.98 10.41 18.08
N GLU A 163 20.24 10.50 17.67
CA GLU A 163 21.36 10.83 18.57
C GLU A 163 21.24 12.25 19.14
N GLN A 164 20.87 13.22 18.31
CA GLN A 164 20.63 14.61 18.73
C GLN A 164 19.46 14.74 19.71
N LEU A 165 18.47 13.85 19.63
CA LEU A 165 17.36 13.75 20.58
C LEU A 165 17.75 13.04 21.89
N GLY A 166 18.98 12.54 22.02
CA GLY A 166 19.49 11.93 23.24
C GLY A 166 19.16 10.43 23.40
N PHE A 167 18.75 9.75 22.33
CA PHE A 167 18.51 8.31 22.40
C PHE A 167 19.83 7.52 22.50
N THR A 168 19.95 6.65 23.50
CA THR A 168 21.17 5.85 23.75
C THR A 168 21.39 4.70 22.76
N ARG A 169 20.35 4.30 22.03
CA ARG A 169 20.37 3.22 21.03
C ARG A 169 19.58 3.64 19.78
N PRO A 170 20.06 4.66 19.04
CA PRO A 170 19.32 5.30 17.95
C PRO A 170 18.83 4.31 16.89
N GLN A 171 19.62 3.26 16.61
CA GLN A 171 19.25 2.24 15.62
C GLN A 171 18.04 1.39 16.03
N GLN A 172 17.91 1.04 17.32
CA GLN A 172 16.74 0.28 17.79
C GLN A 172 15.47 1.13 17.68
N TRP A 173 15.56 2.40 18.05
CA TRP A 173 14.46 3.35 17.94
C TRP A 173 14.07 3.63 16.49
N LEU A 174 15.03 3.72 15.58
CA LEU A 174 14.78 3.84 14.14
C LEU A 174 13.92 2.69 13.60
N TYR A 175 14.26 1.44 13.95
CA TYR A 175 13.48 0.28 13.51
C TYR A 175 12.10 0.20 14.17
N ILE A 176 12.00 0.50 15.47
CA ILE A 176 10.71 0.56 16.17
C ILE A 176 9.79 1.60 15.53
N ALA A 177 10.31 2.80 15.25
CA ALA A 177 9.60 3.87 14.56
C ALA A 177 9.10 3.40 13.18
N GLY A 178 9.97 2.77 12.38
CA GLY A 178 9.58 2.22 11.08
C GLY A 178 8.50 1.14 11.18
N LEU A 179 8.56 0.25 12.18
CA LEU A 179 7.54 -0.78 12.39
C LEU A 179 6.20 -0.20 12.85
N ILE A 180 6.21 0.83 13.70
CA ILE A 180 4.99 1.55 14.11
C ILE A 180 4.34 2.23 12.90
N GLU A 181 5.13 2.90 12.06
CA GLU A 181 4.63 3.55 10.84
C GLU A 181 4.09 2.53 9.82
N LEU A 182 4.74 1.37 9.69
CA LEU A 182 4.23 0.26 8.88
C LEU A 182 2.88 -0.25 9.41
N ALA A 183 2.77 -0.47 10.72
CA ALA A 183 1.52 -0.89 11.35
C ALA A 183 0.42 0.19 11.22
N GLY A 184 0.77 1.46 11.35
CA GLY A 184 -0.11 2.60 11.08
C GLY A 184 -0.62 2.61 9.65
N CYS A 185 0.28 2.38 8.69
CA CYS A 185 -0.05 2.30 7.27
C CYS A 185 -1.06 1.17 6.97
N PHE A 186 -0.82 -0.05 7.49
CA PHE A 186 -1.76 -1.17 7.32
C PHE A 186 -3.09 -0.92 8.03
N SER A 187 -3.05 -0.40 9.26
CA SER A 187 -4.26 -0.27 10.07
C SER A 187 -5.20 0.84 9.61
N ILE A 188 -4.64 2.00 9.26
CA ILE A 188 -5.38 3.16 8.76
C ILE A 188 -5.64 3.00 7.26
N GLY A 189 -4.61 2.64 6.48
CA GLY A 189 -4.69 2.54 5.02
C GLY A 189 -5.56 1.38 4.53
N CYS A 190 -5.38 0.16 5.07
CA CYS A 190 -6.19 -0.99 4.64
C CYS A 190 -7.47 -1.17 5.47
N GLY A 191 -7.69 -0.36 6.51
CA GLY A 191 -8.85 -0.49 7.39
C GLY A 191 -8.74 -1.62 8.43
N PHE A 192 -7.54 -2.17 8.67
CA PHE A 192 -7.33 -3.26 9.62
C PHE A 192 -7.22 -2.74 11.05
N LEU A 193 -8.14 -3.08 11.94
CA LEU A 193 -8.11 -2.62 13.34
C LEU A 193 -7.97 -1.08 13.49
N THR A 194 -8.58 -0.29 12.58
CA THR A 194 -8.34 1.16 12.45
C THR A 194 -8.47 1.96 13.73
N ARG A 195 -9.36 1.55 14.67
CA ARG A 195 -9.49 2.21 15.98
C ARG A 195 -8.23 2.06 16.83
N LEU A 196 -7.68 0.85 16.91
CA LEU A 196 -6.44 0.59 17.64
C LEU A 196 -5.25 1.24 16.94
N GLY A 197 -5.22 1.16 15.61
CA GLY A 197 -4.22 1.83 14.77
C GLY A 197 -4.18 3.33 15.00
N ALA A 198 -5.34 4.00 15.01
CA ALA A 198 -5.45 5.43 15.26
C ALA A 198 -4.91 5.82 16.65
N ILE A 199 -5.23 5.05 17.70
CA ILE A 199 -4.70 5.29 19.05
C ILE A 199 -3.16 5.15 19.05
N GLY A 200 -2.65 4.07 18.48
CA GLY A 200 -1.20 3.82 18.43
C GLY A 200 -0.45 4.90 17.67
N VAL A 201 -0.97 5.31 16.50
CA VAL A 201 -0.38 6.37 15.68
C VAL A 201 -0.49 7.74 16.34
N THR A 202 -1.52 8.02 17.15
CA THR A 202 -1.66 9.31 17.86
C THR A 202 -0.68 9.42 19.03
N LEU A 203 -0.32 8.29 19.65
CA LEU A 203 0.63 8.25 20.77
C LEU A 203 2.09 8.25 20.33
N TYR A 204 2.34 7.86 19.08
CA TYR A 204 3.65 7.88 18.42
C TYR A 204 4.03 9.30 18.00
#